data_AF-A0A1Q7ER59-F1
#
_entry.id   AF-A0A1Q7ER59-F1
#
_cell.length_a   1.000
_cell.length_b   1.000
_cell.length_c   1.000
_cell.angle_alpha   90.00
_cell.angle_beta   90.00
_cell.angle_gamma   90.00
#
_symmetry.space_group_name_H-M   'P 1'
#
loop_
_entity.id
_entity.type
_entity.pdbx_description
1 polymer ?
#
loop_
_entity_poly.entity_id
_entity_poly.type
_entity_poly.pdbx_seq_one_letter_code
_entity_poly.pdbx_strand_id
1 'polypeptide(L)'
;MPTIADSIVSARLLVVQSKRLMLSSLQRRFRLRGEASLRERTNRFRVEADRADHNYRSAVLNFGKATSPEFRLVAYGSLVDLAETLLFELRDTIGGLQPRDQFELATEVEVLEHFIAQWRRNSRPLVTRAVA
;
A
#
# COMPACT_ATOMS: atom_id res chain seq x y z
N MET A 1 8.82 12.83 -26.46
CA MET A 1 7.36 12.55 -26.41
C MET A 1 7.14 11.43 -25.38
N PRO A 2 6.19 11.58 -24.44
CA PRO A 2 5.88 10.53 -23.48
C PRO A 2 5.37 9.28 -24.22
N THR A 3 5.75 8.10 -23.75
CA THR A 3 5.23 6.85 -24.31
C THR A 3 3.77 6.64 -23.89
N ILE A 4 3.06 5.73 -24.57
CA ILE A 4 1.71 5.30 -24.14
C ILE A 4 1.75 4.78 -22.70
N ALA A 5 2.78 4.02 -22.34
CA ALA A 5 3.01 3.51 -20.99
C ALA A 5 3.18 4.65 -19.96
N ASP A 6 4.02 5.65 -20.25
CA ASP A 6 4.20 6.82 -19.39
C ASP A 6 2.87 7.60 -19.21
N SER A 7 2.06 7.66 -20.27
CA SER A 7 0.75 8.33 -20.25
C SER A 7 -0.28 7.59 -19.39
N ILE A 8 -0.29 6.24 -19.43
CA ILE A 8 -1.16 5.41 -18.59
C ILE A 8 -0.83 5.63 -17.10
N VAL A 9 0.44 5.54 -16.73
CA VAL A 9 0.88 5.74 -15.34
C VAL A 9 0.51 7.15 -14.85
N SER A 10 0.81 8.17 -15.66
CA SER A 10 0.49 9.57 -15.34
C SER A 10 -1.01 9.81 -15.17
N ALA A 11 -1.84 9.26 -16.07
CA ALA A 11 -3.30 9.39 -15.98
C ALA A 11 -3.84 8.73 -14.70
N ARG A 12 -3.31 7.56 -14.30
CA ARG A 12 -3.71 6.89 -13.06
C ARG A 12 -3.28 7.67 -11.83
N LEU A 13 -2.09 8.27 -11.84
CA LEU A 13 -1.64 9.14 -10.75
C LEU A 13 -2.57 10.35 -10.57
N LEU A 14 -3.00 11.00 -11.65
CA LEU A 14 -3.96 12.12 -11.59
C LEU A 14 -5.29 11.69 -10.96
N VAL A 15 -5.78 10.49 -11.27
CA VAL A 15 -7.00 9.95 -10.64
C VAL A 15 -6.80 9.77 -9.14
N VAL A 16 -5.67 9.23 -8.69
CA VAL A 16 -5.34 9.09 -7.26
C VAL A 16 -5.35 10.45 -6.57
N GLN A 17 -4.64 11.43 -7.14
CA GLN A 17 -4.55 12.78 -6.59
C GLN A 17 -5.93 13.43 -6.46
N SER A 18 -6.76 13.32 -7.50
CA SER A 18 -8.14 13.81 -7.49
C SER A 18 -8.99 13.17 -6.39
N LYS A 19 -8.94 11.84 -6.24
CA LYS A 19 -9.69 11.12 -5.19
C LYS A 19 -9.23 11.49 -3.78
N ARG A 20 -7.92 11.63 -3.55
CA ARG A 20 -7.36 12.06 -2.26
C ARG A 20 -7.80 13.48 -1.89
N LEU A 21 -7.83 14.40 -2.85
CA LEU A 21 -8.34 15.76 -2.64
C LEU A 21 -9.84 15.77 -2.28
N MET A 22 -10.65 14.98 -2.98
CA MET A 22 -12.08 14.84 -2.68
C MET A 22 -12.31 14.27 -1.27
N LEU A 23 -11.56 13.22 -0.89
CA LEU A 23 -11.63 12.63 0.45
C LEU A 23 -11.25 13.64 1.54
N SER A 24 -10.14 14.37 1.36
CA SER A 24 -9.69 15.40 2.30
C SER A 24 -10.75 16.51 2.48
N SER A 25 -11.35 16.96 1.38
CA SER A 25 -12.43 17.95 1.39
C SER A 25 -13.66 17.45 2.17
N LEU A 26 -14.06 16.19 1.96
CA LEU A 26 -15.18 15.59 2.69
C LEU A 26 -14.88 15.39 4.17
N GLN A 27 -13.68 14.91 4.52
CA GLN A 27 -13.24 14.77 5.90
C GLN A 27 -13.25 16.12 6.63
N ARG A 28 -12.79 17.19 5.97
CA ARG A 28 -12.85 18.55 6.52
C ARG A 28 -14.30 18.98 6.78
N ARG A 29 -15.22 18.73 5.84
CA ARG A 29 -16.64 19.06 6.01
C ARG A 29 -17.29 18.25 7.13
N PHE A 30 -16.97 16.96 7.23
CA PHE A 30 -17.45 16.10 8.32
C PHE A 30 -17.02 16.63 9.69
N ARG A 31 -15.74 17.00 9.85
CA ARG A 31 -15.22 17.60 11.10
C ARG A 31 -15.95 18.89 11.49
N LEU A 32 -16.36 19.69 10.50
CA LEU A 32 -17.02 20.98 10.74
C LEU A 32 -18.53 20.87 10.99
N ARG A 33 -19.22 19.88 10.41
CA ARG A 33 -20.70 19.80 10.43
C ARG A 33 -21.26 18.59 11.19
N GLY A 34 -20.45 17.56 11.48
CA GLY A 34 -20.84 16.43 12.33
C GLY A 34 -21.97 15.52 11.81
N GLU A 35 -22.46 15.72 10.59
CA GLU A 35 -23.61 14.95 10.07
C GLU A 35 -23.27 13.46 9.85
N ALA A 36 -24.11 12.57 10.34
CA ALA A 36 -23.96 11.12 10.17
C ALA A 36 -23.95 10.68 8.70
N SER A 37 -24.70 11.38 7.82
CA SER A 37 -24.74 11.15 6.36
C SER A 37 -23.37 11.38 5.70
N LEU A 38 -22.54 12.26 6.26
CA LEU A 38 -21.19 12.53 5.78
C LEU A 38 -20.22 11.41 6.17
N ARG A 39 -20.50 10.62 7.21
CA ARG A 39 -19.65 9.49 7.63
C ARG A 39 -19.67 8.37 6.59
N GLU A 40 -20.85 7.94 6.17
CA GLU A 40 -21.00 6.89 5.15
C GLU A 40 -20.41 7.34 3.80
N ARG A 41 -20.65 8.60 3.43
CA ARG A 41 -20.05 9.20 2.23
C ARG A 41 -18.52 9.25 2.34
N THR A 42 -17.97 9.63 3.49
CA THR A 42 -16.52 9.61 3.73
C THR A 42 -15.94 8.21 3.58
N ASN A 43 -16.61 7.19 4.11
CA ASN A 43 -16.18 5.79 3.98
C ASN A 43 -16.17 5.34 2.51
N ARG A 44 -17.22 5.66 1.74
CA ARG A 44 -17.26 5.35 0.30
C ARG A 44 -16.10 6.00 -0.45
N PHE A 45 -15.85 7.29 -0.22
CA PHE A 45 -14.72 8.00 -0.83
C PHE A 45 -13.36 7.45 -0.40
N ARG A 46 -13.24 6.92 0.82
CA ARG A 46 -12.02 6.23 1.26
C ARG A 46 -11.78 4.98 0.42
N VAL A 47 -12.79 4.12 0.28
CA VAL A 47 -12.71 2.92 -0.57
C VAL A 47 -12.39 3.26 -2.02
N GLU A 48 -12.99 4.34 -2.57
CA GLU A 48 -12.67 4.80 -3.93
C GLU A 48 -11.22 5.30 -4.07
N ALA A 49 -10.70 6.01 -3.07
CA ALA A 49 -9.32 6.48 -3.05
C ALA A 49 -8.34 5.30 -2.95
N ASP A 50 -8.64 4.32 -2.09
CA ASP A 50 -7.84 3.10 -1.92
C ASP A 50 -7.82 2.29 -3.22
N ARG A 51 -8.97 2.15 -3.89
CA ARG A 51 -9.06 1.48 -5.20
C ARG A 51 -8.29 2.22 -6.29
N ALA A 52 -8.34 3.55 -6.30
CA ALA A 52 -7.56 4.35 -7.24
C ALA A 52 -6.06 4.17 -7.02
N ASP A 53 -5.62 4.17 -5.75
CA ASP A 53 -4.22 3.96 -5.37
C ASP A 53 -3.73 2.57 -5.81
N HIS A 54 -4.52 1.52 -5.54
CA HIS A 54 -4.23 0.17 -5.98
C HIS A 54 -4.09 0.08 -7.51
N ASN A 55 -5.03 0.67 -8.26
CA ASN A 55 -4.97 0.69 -9.73
C ASN A 55 -3.74 1.42 -10.26
N TYR A 56 -3.32 2.51 -9.60
CA TYR A 56 -2.11 3.23 -9.95
C TYR A 56 -0.86 2.40 -9.66
N ARG A 57 -0.74 1.80 -8.47
CA ARG A 57 0.36 0.89 -8.12
C ARG A 57 0.48 -0.26 -9.13
N SER A 58 -0.66 -0.87 -9.48
CA SER A 58 -0.72 -1.91 -10.52
C SER A 58 -0.24 -1.39 -11.88
N ALA A 59 -0.64 -0.19 -12.29
CA ALA A 59 -0.18 0.42 -13.54
C ALA A 59 1.33 0.70 -13.53
N VAL A 60 1.88 1.17 -12.41
CA VAL A 60 3.33 1.37 -12.24
C VAL A 60 4.08 0.04 -12.40
N LEU A 61 3.60 -1.05 -11.80
CA LEU A 61 4.26 -2.36 -11.91
C LEU A 61 4.17 -2.96 -13.32
N ASN A 62 3.06 -2.73 -14.04
CA ASN A 62 2.87 -3.30 -15.38
C ASN A 62 3.52 -2.48 -16.50
N PHE A 63 3.56 -1.15 -16.35
CA PHE A 63 3.94 -0.22 -17.43
C PHE A 63 5.08 0.72 -17.06
N GLY A 64 5.45 0.81 -15.78
CA GLY A 64 6.53 1.66 -15.31
C GLY A 64 7.92 1.15 -15.70
N LYS A 65 8.88 2.06 -15.80
CA LYS A 65 10.28 1.72 -16.08
C LYS A 65 10.94 1.20 -14.81
N ALA A 66 11.50 -0.01 -14.83
CA ALA A 66 12.16 -0.60 -13.65
C ALA A 66 13.30 0.27 -13.07
N THR A 67 13.93 1.09 -13.92
CA THR A 67 14.96 2.04 -13.49
C THR A 67 14.41 3.28 -12.78
N SER A 68 13.11 3.57 -12.85
CA SER A 68 12.52 4.74 -12.22
C SER A 68 12.45 4.57 -10.69
N PRO A 69 12.67 5.65 -9.91
CA PRO A 69 12.50 5.61 -8.46
C PRO A 69 11.08 5.20 -8.05
N GLU A 70 10.08 5.72 -8.76
CA GLU A 70 8.65 5.43 -8.55
C GLU A 70 8.35 3.93 -8.67
N PHE A 71 8.84 3.27 -9.72
CA PHE A 71 8.67 1.83 -9.89
C PHE A 71 9.27 1.06 -8.71
N ARG A 72 10.51 1.39 -8.34
CA ARG A 72 11.20 0.70 -7.24
C ARG A 72 10.44 0.86 -5.93
N LEU A 73 9.95 2.06 -5.63
CA LEU A 73 9.16 2.31 -4.42
C LEU A 73 7.86 1.47 -4.40
N VAL A 74 7.12 1.42 -5.51
CA VAL A 74 5.91 0.62 -5.61
C VAL A 74 6.21 -0.88 -5.54
N ALA A 75 7.28 -1.34 -6.20
CA ALA A 75 7.70 -2.74 -6.17
C ALA A 75 8.10 -3.19 -4.77
N TYR A 76 8.99 -2.45 -4.09
CA TYR A 76 9.40 -2.77 -2.72
C TYR A 76 8.22 -2.70 -1.74
N GLY A 77 7.35 -1.70 -1.87
CA GLY A 77 6.13 -1.64 -1.05
C GLY A 77 5.22 -2.85 -1.27
N SER A 78 5.08 -3.33 -2.50
CA SER A 78 4.23 -4.49 -2.82
C SER A 78 4.82 -5.81 -2.31
N LEU A 79 6.16 -5.94 -2.29
CA LEU A 79 6.84 -7.09 -1.65
C LEU A 79 6.61 -7.10 -0.14
N VAL A 80 6.62 -5.93 0.50
CA VAL A 80 6.31 -5.80 1.93
C VAL A 80 4.86 -6.18 2.21
N ASP A 81 3.90 -5.69 1.43
CA ASP A 81 2.48 -6.04 1.57
C ASP A 81 2.25 -7.56 1.41
N LEU A 82 2.94 -8.20 0.46
CA LEU A 82 2.89 -9.66 0.28
C LEU A 82 3.47 -10.41 1.48
N ALA A 83 4.64 -9.98 1.97
CA ALA A 83 5.28 -10.60 3.13
C ALA A 83 4.41 -10.49 4.40
N GLU A 84 3.68 -9.39 4.56
CA GLU A 84 2.72 -9.21 5.66
C GLU A 84 1.51 -10.14 5.54
N THR A 85 1.03 -10.36 4.32
CA THR A 85 -0.06 -11.31 4.05
C THR A 85 0.38 -12.73 4.38
N LEU A 86 1.58 -13.12 3.93
CA LEU A 86 2.15 -14.44 4.23
C LEU A 86 2.35 -14.63 5.74
N LEU A 87 2.81 -13.61 6.47
CA LEU A 87 2.90 -13.68 7.93
C LEU A 87 1.57 -13.95 8.60
N PHE A 88 0.51 -13.31 8.14
CA PHE A 88 -0.83 -13.52 8.69
C PHE A 88 -1.29 -14.96 8.47
N GLU A 89 -1.09 -15.49 7.26
CA GLU A 89 -1.43 -16.88 6.92
C GLU A 89 -0.60 -17.89 7.73
N LEU A 90 0.73 -17.67 7.83
CA LEU A 90 1.61 -18.55 8.61
C LEU A 90 1.18 -18.60 10.07
N ARG A 91 0.88 -17.44 10.69
CA ARG A 91 0.39 -17.36 12.07
C ARG A 91 -0.92 -18.11 12.29
N ASP A 92 -1.85 -18.08 11.33
CA ASP A 92 -3.12 -18.81 11.40
C ASP A 92 -2.90 -20.33 11.42
N THR A 93 -1.86 -20.81 10.71
CA THR A 93 -1.55 -22.26 10.62
C THR A 93 -0.79 -22.84 11.82
N ILE A 94 -0.11 -22.02 12.64
CA ILE A 94 0.72 -22.49 13.77
C ILE A 94 -0.06 -23.38 14.74
N GLY A 95 -1.32 -23.04 15.03
CA GLY A 95 -2.12 -23.78 16.02
C GLY A 95 -2.41 -25.24 15.66
N GLY A 96 -2.27 -25.64 14.39
CA GLY A 96 -2.57 -26.98 13.88
C GLY A 96 -1.37 -27.93 13.77
N LEU A 97 -0.15 -27.46 14.03
CA LEU A 97 1.09 -28.22 13.78
C LEU A 97 1.55 -29.04 15.00
N GLN A 98 2.46 -30.00 14.79
CA GLN A 98 3.12 -30.71 15.87
C GLN A 98 4.09 -29.78 16.62
N PRO A 99 4.40 -29.99 17.91
CA PRO A 99 5.18 -29.03 18.72
C PRO A 99 6.55 -28.66 18.15
N ARG A 100 7.22 -29.57 17.45
CA ARG A 100 8.49 -29.30 16.76
C ARG A 100 8.30 -28.33 15.59
N ASP A 101 7.31 -28.61 14.75
CA ASP A 101 7.00 -27.82 13.56
C ASP A 101 6.43 -26.44 13.95
N GLN A 102 5.72 -26.36 15.08
CA GLN A 102 5.27 -25.09 15.68
C GLN A 102 6.46 -24.19 16.05
N PHE A 103 7.50 -24.76 16.68
CA PHE A 103 8.68 -23.99 17.09
C PHE A 103 9.50 -23.50 15.87
N GLU A 104 9.66 -24.37 14.87
CA GLU A 104 10.36 -24.02 13.62
C GLU A 104 9.61 -22.90 12.88
N LEU A 105 8.29 -23.06 12.68
CA LEU A 105 7.47 -22.04 12.02
C LEU A 105 7.41 -20.73 12.81
N ALA A 106 7.33 -20.78 14.15
CA ALA A 106 7.38 -19.57 14.98
C ALA A 106 8.69 -18.80 14.80
N THR A 107 9.81 -19.52 14.66
CA THR A 107 11.13 -18.91 14.40
C THR A 107 11.16 -18.25 13.02
N GLU A 108 10.63 -18.91 11.99
CA GLU A 108 10.53 -18.35 10.63
C GLU A 108 9.67 -17.08 10.59
N VAL A 109 8.54 -17.10 11.30
CA VAL A 109 7.64 -15.95 11.46
C VAL A 109 8.36 -14.77 12.14
N GLU A 110 9.10 -15.02 13.22
CA GLU A 110 9.86 -13.98 13.92
C GLU A 110 10.95 -13.36 13.04
N VAL A 111 11.67 -14.18 12.27
CA VAL A 111 12.70 -13.72 11.33
C VAL A 111 12.09 -12.87 10.21
N LEU A 112 10.96 -13.29 9.63
CA LEU A 112 10.28 -12.55 8.58
C LEU A 112 9.74 -11.21 9.09
N GLU A 113 9.19 -11.16 10.31
CA GLU A 113 8.79 -9.92 10.98
C GLU A 113 9.96 -8.95 11.16
N HIS A 114 11.12 -9.47 11.57
CA HIS A 114 12.33 -8.67 11.71
C HIS A 114 12.74 -8.03 10.38
N PHE A 115 12.75 -8.80 9.29
CA PHE A 115 13.11 -8.31 7.97
C PHE A 115 12.13 -7.25 7.45
N ILE A 116 10.82 -7.46 7.62
CA ILE A 116 9.80 -6.46 7.25
C ILE A 116 10.00 -5.16 8.03
N ALA A 117 10.24 -5.26 9.34
CA ALA A 117 10.49 -4.10 10.18
C ALA A 117 11.77 -3.35 9.77
N GLN A 118 12.83 -4.07 9.39
CA GLN A 118 14.07 -3.50 8.87
C GLN A 118 13.84 -2.81 7.51
N TRP A 119 13.13 -3.45 6.58
CA TRP A 119 12.80 -2.87 5.28
C TRP A 119 11.92 -1.64 5.38
N ARG A 120 10.92 -1.63 6.26
CA ARG A 120 10.10 -0.43 6.53
C ARG A 120 10.97 0.73 7.03
N ARG A 121 11.90 0.48 7.96
CA ARG A 121 12.83 1.51 8.47
C ARG A 121 13.75 2.07 7.39
N ASN A 122 14.24 1.21 6.50
CA ASN A 122 15.20 1.60 5.46
C ASN A 122 14.53 2.23 4.23
N SER A 123 13.24 1.93 3.97
CA SER A 123 12.48 2.48 2.84
C SER A 123 11.79 3.81 3.17
N ARG A 124 11.44 4.07 4.44
CA ARG A 124 10.82 5.32 4.89
C ARG A 124 11.58 6.61 4.50
N PRO A 125 12.93 6.68 4.61
CA PRO A 125 13.70 7.85 4.19
C PRO A 125 13.69 8.10 2.68
N LEU A 126 13.54 7.03 1.88
CA LEU A 126 13.53 7.10 0.41
C LEU A 126 12.20 7.66 -0.10
N VAL A 127 11.09 7.34 0.55
CA VAL A 127 9.76 7.89 0.22
C VAL A 127 9.70 9.40 0.52
N THR A 128 10.25 9.85 1.64
CA THR A 128 10.24 11.28 2.00
C THR A 128 11.09 12.14 1.05
N ARG A 129 12.19 11.59 0.50
CA ARG A 129 13.03 12.27 -0.49
C ARG A 129 12.46 12.27 -1.91
N ALA A 130 11.62 11.30 -2.26
CA ALA A 130 11.01 11.24 -3.59
C ALA A 130 9.79 12.16 -3.75
N VAL A 131 9.26 12.68 -2.64
CA VAL A 131 8.09 13.59 -2.60
C VAL A 131 8.51 15.06 -2.36
N ALA A 132 9.80 15.31 -2.09
CA ALA A 132 10.40 16.65 -1.96
C ALA A 132 11.01 17.10 -3.29
#